data_AF-A0A2V7X327-F1
#
_entry.id   AF-A0A2V7X327-F1
#
_cell.length_a   1.000
_cell.length_b   1.000
_cell.length_c   1.000
_cell.angle_alpha   90.00
_cell.angle_beta   90.00
_cell.angle_gamma   90.00
#
_symmetry.space_group_name_H-M   'P 1'
#
loop_
_entity.id
_entity.type
_entity.pdbx_description
1 polymer ?
#
loop_
_entity_poly.entity_id
_entity_poly.type
_entity_poly.pdbx_seq_one_letter_code
_entity_poly.pdbx_strand_id
1 'polypeptide(L)'
;MVILQKKVVGLSEESLSRFVTRARRESRLRGRVNVLVTGSAAMRTLNARFRGKNKPTDVLSFPSEQAISSGRAGFAGEIAISADIAAQNAARLGHSVASEVKVLALHGILHLAGMDHEHDNGQMARKEAELRRALRLPGSLTERAGESVKASSRSRGPRQGGRTA
;
A
#
# COMPACT_ATOMS: atom_id res chain seq x y z
N MET A 1 -6.04 -10.88 3.53
CA MET A 1 -7.07 -11.20 2.52
C MET A 1 -6.72 -10.46 1.25
N VAL A 2 -6.96 -11.03 0.07
CA VAL A 2 -6.74 -10.34 -1.21
C VAL A 2 -8.06 -10.34 -1.97
N ILE A 3 -8.43 -9.19 -2.52
CA ILE A 3 -9.65 -9.01 -3.31
C ILE A 3 -9.28 -8.31 -4.62
N LEU A 4 -9.62 -8.91 -5.76
CA LEU A 4 -9.50 -8.30 -7.08
C LEU A 4 -10.88 -7.85 -7.58
N GLN A 5 -11.26 -6.60 -7.30
CA GLN A 5 -12.48 -6.00 -7.88
C GLN A 5 -12.34 -5.69 -9.37
N LYS A 6 -11.11 -5.59 -9.86
CA LYS A 6 -10.80 -5.38 -11.26
C LYS A 6 -9.84 -6.46 -11.75
N LYS A 7 -10.15 -7.06 -12.90
CA LYS A 7 -9.32 -8.09 -13.52
C LYS A 7 -7.96 -7.52 -13.92
N VAL A 8 -6.89 -8.20 -13.54
CA VAL A 8 -5.52 -7.89 -13.94
C VAL A 8 -4.96 -9.09 -14.71
N VAL A 9 -4.50 -8.86 -15.93
CA VAL A 9 -3.93 -9.94 -16.78
C VAL A 9 -2.68 -10.51 -16.10
N GLY A 10 -2.61 -11.85 -15.99
CA GLY A 10 -1.48 -12.54 -15.38
C GLY A 10 -1.45 -12.51 -13.84
N LEU A 11 -2.55 -12.13 -13.18
CA LEU A 11 -2.64 -12.06 -11.72
C LEU A 11 -3.96 -12.65 -11.20
N SER A 12 -3.86 -13.63 -10.30
CA SER A 12 -4.99 -14.18 -9.52
C SER A 12 -4.90 -13.75 -8.04
N GLU A 13 -6.01 -13.83 -7.31
CA GLU A 13 -6.07 -13.58 -5.87
C GLU A 13 -5.09 -14.46 -5.09
N GLU A 14 -5.00 -15.75 -5.42
CA GLU A 14 -4.09 -16.70 -4.77
C GLU A 14 -2.62 -16.35 -5.06
N SER A 15 -2.31 -15.99 -6.30
CA SER A 15 -0.96 -15.62 -6.70
C SER A 15 -0.48 -14.34 -5.99
N LEU A 16 -1.37 -13.35 -5.85
CA LEU A 16 -1.10 -12.11 -5.14
C LEU A 16 -1.05 -12.35 -3.62
N SER A 17 -1.93 -13.19 -3.07
CA SER A 17 -1.92 -13.56 -1.65
C SER A 17 -0.63 -14.26 -1.23
N ARG A 18 -0.14 -15.20 -2.06
CA ARG A 18 1.18 -15.85 -1.87
C ARG A 18 2.30 -14.82 -1.90
N PHE A 19 2.28 -13.91 -2.88
CA PHE A 19 3.26 -12.84 -2.98
C PHE A 19 3.25 -11.93 -1.74
N VAL A 20 2.09 -11.43 -1.33
CA VAL A 20 1.92 -10.56 -0.14
C VAL A 20 2.44 -11.26 1.11
N THR A 21 2.13 -12.55 1.28
CA THR A 21 2.63 -13.34 2.42
C THR A 21 4.15 -13.43 2.44
N ARG A 22 4.77 -13.65 1.27
CA ARG A 22 6.23 -13.69 1.14
C ARG A 22 6.84 -12.31 1.38
N ALA A 23 6.37 -11.27 0.70
CA ALA A 23 6.84 -9.89 0.84
C ALA A 23 6.76 -9.39 2.29
N ARG A 24 5.66 -9.71 2.99
CA ARG A 24 5.49 -9.42 4.41
C ARG A 24 6.60 -10.07 5.26
N ARG A 25 6.88 -11.36 5.03
CA ARG A 25 7.92 -12.11 5.76
C ARG A 25 9.31 -11.51 5.54
N GLU A 26 9.66 -11.22 4.28
CA GLU A 26 10.95 -10.61 3.93
C GLU A 26 11.09 -9.20 4.53
N SER A 27 10.00 -8.44 4.59
CA SER A 27 9.95 -7.10 5.20
C SER A 27 9.87 -7.13 6.73
N ARG A 28 9.83 -8.31 7.35
CA ARG A 28 9.66 -8.53 8.81
C ARG A 28 8.40 -7.88 9.40
N LEU A 29 7.39 -7.59 8.57
CA LEU A 29 6.12 -7.04 9.01
C LEU A 29 5.30 -8.14 9.72
N ARG A 30 4.84 -7.86 10.94
CA ARG A 30 3.98 -8.77 11.71
C ARG A 30 2.51 -8.45 11.47
N GLY A 31 1.64 -9.46 11.55
CA GLY A 31 0.19 -9.31 11.37
C GLY A 31 -0.30 -9.58 9.95
N ARG A 32 -1.62 -9.65 9.79
CA ARG A 32 -2.27 -9.87 8.48
C ARG A 32 -2.34 -8.56 7.69
N VAL A 33 -2.15 -8.65 6.37
CA VAL A 33 -2.33 -7.52 5.44
C VAL A 33 -3.51 -7.85 4.54
N ASN A 34 -4.40 -6.88 4.35
CA ASN A 34 -5.44 -6.95 3.32
C ASN A 34 -5.03 -6.14 2.10
N VAL A 35 -5.29 -6.68 0.91
CA VAL A 35 -5.01 -5.98 -0.35
C VAL A 35 -6.27 -5.96 -1.21
N LEU A 36 -6.67 -4.76 -1.61
CA LEU A 36 -7.73 -4.51 -2.56
C LEU A 36 -7.10 -4.00 -3.87
N VAL A 37 -7.43 -4.64 -4.98
CA VAL A 37 -7.10 -4.14 -6.32
C VAL A 37 -8.38 -3.70 -7.00
N THR A 38 -8.46 -2.43 -7.37
CA THR A 38 -9.68 -1.78 -7.88
C THR A 38 -9.34 -0.77 -8.99
N GLY A 39 -10.34 -0.05 -9.51
CA GLY A 39 -10.16 0.95 -10.57
C GLY A 39 -9.81 2.35 -10.06
N SER A 40 -9.36 3.22 -10.97
CA SER A 40 -8.99 4.61 -10.66
C SER A 40 -10.14 5.44 -10.07
N ALA A 41 -11.39 5.17 -10.46
CA ALA A 41 -12.56 5.87 -9.91
C ALA A 41 -12.73 5.59 -8.40
N ALA A 42 -12.66 4.31 -8.00
CA ALA A 42 -12.70 3.92 -6.60
C ALA A 42 -11.50 4.48 -5.83
N MET A 43 -10.31 4.43 -6.42
CA MET A 43 -9.10 5.01 -5.83
C MET A 43 -9.19 6.53 -5.64
N ARG A 44 -9.81 7.27 -6.56
CA ARG A 44 -10.09 8.71 -6.40
C ARG A 44 -11.03 8.96 -5.23
N THR A 45 -12.09 8.19 -5.08
CA THR A 45 -13.02 8.29 -3.94
C THR A 45 -12.31 8.01 -2.61
N LEU A 46 -11.47 6.97 -2.56
CA LEU A 46 -10.68 6.65 -1.37
C LEU A 46 -9.68 7.77 -1.05
N ASN A 47 -8.99 8.31 -2.06
CA ASN A 47 -8.02 9.39 -1.89
C ASN A 47 -8.69 10.68 -1.41
N ALA A 48 -9.87 11.01 -1.94
CA ALA A 48 -10.66 12.14 -1.47
C ALA A 48 -11.09 11.94 -0.01
N ARG A 49 -11.60 10.75 0.33
CA ARG A 49 -12.10 10.44 1.67
C ARG A 49 -11.01 10.44 2.75
N PHE A 50 -9.88 9.81 2.49
CA PHE A 50 -8.85 9.57 3.51
C PHE A 50 -7.69 10.57 3.46
N ARG A 51 -7.52 11.29 2.34
CA ARG A 51 -6.42 12.25 2.15
C ARG A 51 -6.90 13.64 1.73
N GLY A 52 -8.21 13.85 1.51
CA GLY A 52 -8.74 15.12 1.00
C GLY A 52 -8.34 15.43 -0.44
N LYS A 53 -7.78 14.45 -1.17
CA LYS A 53 -7.23 14.66 -2.52
C LYS A 53 -8.18 14.09 -3.58
N ASN A 54 -8.83 14.96 -4.33
CA ASN A 54 -9.84 14.59 -5.33
C ASN A 54 -9.24 14.12 -6.67
N LYS A 55 -8.27 13.21 -6.63
CA LYS A 55 -7.60 12.63 -7.80
C LYS A 55 -7.27 11.15 -7.57
N PRO A 56 -7.18 10.32 -8.61
CA PRO A 56 -6.76 8.93 -8.45
C PRO A 56 -5.28 8.87 -8.02
N THR A 57 -4.89 7.76 -7.40
CA THR A 57 -3.51 7.45 -7.02
C THR A 57 -3.26 5.96 -7.27
N ASP A 58 -2.01 5.59 -7.47
CA ASP A 58 -1.57 4.22 -7.72
C ASP A 58 -1.81 3.29 -6.52
N VAL A 59 -1.46 3.72 -5.32
CA VAL A 59 -1.57 2.95 -4.08
C VAL A 59 -1.95 3.83 -2.88
N LEU A 60 -2.72 3.25 -1.97
CA LEU A 60 -3.00 3.79 -0.63
C LEU A 60 -2.70 2.70 0.40
N SER A 61 -2.08 3.09 1.52
CA SER A 61 -1.79 2.18 2.64
C SER A 61 -2.43 2.72 3.91
N PHE A 62 -3.08 1.83 4.65
CA PHE A 62 -3.84 2.12 5.87
C PHE A 62 -3.30 1.26 7.01
N PRO A 63 -2.29 1.75 7.77
CA PRO A 63 -1.77 1.05 8.94
C PRO A 63 -2.84 0.83 10.00
N SER A 64 -2.83 -0.33 10.66
CA SER A 64 -3.73 -0.59 11.79
C SER A 64 -3.25 0.14 13.04
N GLU A 65 -4.13 0.92 13.68
CA GLU A 65 -3.84 1.58 14.96
C GLU A 65 -3.44 0.59 16.07
N GLN A 66 -3.97 -0.63 16.05
CA GLN A 66 -3.62 -1.68 17.02
C GLN A 66 -2.19 -2.21 16.80
N ALA A 67 -1.75 -2.32 15.55
CA ALA A 67 -0.36 -2.68 15.23
C ALA A 67 0.61 -1.61 15.74
N ILE A 68 0.23 -0.33 15.63
CA ILE A 68 1.01 0.82 16.09
C ILE A 68 1.08 0.89 17.62
N SER A 69 -0.05 0.67 18.31
CA SER A 69 -0.19 0.93 19.74
C SER A 69 0.16 -0.25 20.66
N SER A 70 0.01 -1.50 20.21
CA SER A 70 0.07 -2.66 21.11
C SER A 70 1.13 -3.71 20.73
N GLY A 71 1.77 -3.60 19.56
CA GLY A 71 2.69 -4.62 19.04
C GLY A 71 2.05 -6.00 18.83
N ARG A 72 0.73 -6.14 19.02
CA ARG A 72 0.00 -7.40 18.92
C ARG A 72 -0.30 -7.73 17.45
N ALA A 73 0.29 -8.83 17.00
CA ALA A 73 0.44 -9.25 15.61
C ALA A 73 -0.81 -9.88 14.97
N GLY A 74 -2.00 -9.32 15.20
CA GLY A 74 -3.23 -9.81 14.55
C GLY A 74 -3.43 -9.27 13.13
N PHE A 75 -3.16 -7.98 12.94
CA PHE A 75 -3.50 -7.24 11.74
C PHE A 75 -2.57 -6.03 11.56
N ALA A 76 -1.89 -5.95 10.43
CA ALA A 76 -0.95 -4.88 10.10
C ALA A 76 -1.64 -3.68 9.43
N GLY A 77 -2.68 -3.95 8.63
CA GLY A 77 -3.41 -2.91 7.91
C GLY A 77 -3.87 -3.35 6.52
N GLU A 78 -4.21 -2.35 5.72
CA GLU A 78 -4.84 -2.52 4.41
C GLU A 78 -4.10 -1.74 3.33
N ILE A 79 -4.15 -2.26 2.10
CA ILE A 79 -3.56 -1.63 0.91
C ILE A 79 -4.62 -1.62 -0.18
N ALA A 80 -4.82 -0.48 -0.82
CA ALA A 80 -5.66 -0.35 -2.02
C ALA A 80 -4.80 0.05 -3.22
N ILE A 81 -4.98 -0.62 -4.36
CA ILE A 81 -4.17 -0.44 -5.57
C ILE A 81 -5.08 -0.16 -6.76
N SER A 82 -4.71 0.84 -7.58
CA SER A 82 -5.33 1.09 -8.88
C SER A 82 -4.76 0.15 -9.94
N ALA A 83 -5.58 -0.78 -10.45
CA ALA A 83 -5.21 -1.60 -11.61
C ALA A 83 -5.01 -0.76 -12.89
N ASP A 84 -5.72 0.37 -13.01
CA ASP A 84 -5.64 1.25 -14.19
C ASP A 84 -4.31 1.99 -14.23
N ILE A 85 -3.90 2.57 -13.10
CA ILE A 85 -2.60 3.25 -13.01
C ILE A 85 -1.46 2.23 -13.04
N ALA A 86 -1.64 1.06 -12.42
CA ALA A 86 -0.67 -0.03 -12.55
C ALA A 86 -0.49 -0.46 -14.02
N ALA A 87 -1.55 -0.50 -14.83
CA ALA A 87 -1.43 -0.81 -16.25
C ALA A 87 -0.66 0.27 -17.03
N GLN A 88 -0.92 1.55 -16.75
CA GLN A 88 -0.21 2.67 -17.35
C GLN A 88 1.29 2.67 -16.98
N ASN A 89 1.60 2.45 -15.71
CA ASN A 89 2.96 2.33 -15.22
C ASN A 89 3.68 1.14 -15.84
N ALA A 90 3.04 -0.02 -15.89
CA ALA A 90 3.59 -1.23 -16.47
C ALA A 90 3.95 -1.05 -17.95
N ALA A 91 3.07 -0.41 -18.73
CA ALA A 91 3.34 -0.06 -20.12
C ALA A 91 4.54 0.91 -20.25
N ARG A 92 4.57 1.96 -19.43
CA ARG A 92 5.66 2.96 -19.44
C ARG A 92 7.01 2.38 -19.04
N LEU A 93 7.02 1.42 -18.11
CA LEU A 93 8.23 0.82 -17.54
C LEU A 93 8.62 -0.50 -18.22
N GLY A 94 7.89 -0.93 -19.24
CA GLY A 94 8.23 -2.11 -20.05
C GLY A 94 8.12 -3.44 -19.29
N HIS A 95 7.18 -3.58 -18.36
CA HIS A 95 6.95 -4.83 -17.63
C HIS A 95 5.46 -5.19 -17.53
N SER A 96 5.14 -6.37 -16.97
CA SER A 96 3.74 -6.82 -16.88
C SER A 96 2.93 -6.07 -15.81
N VAL A 97 1.63 -5.87 -16.04
CA VAL A 97 0.71 -5.27 -15.04
C VAL A 97 0.72 -6.06 -13.72
N ALA A 98 0.80 -7.39 -13.80
CA ALA A 98 0.91 -8.25 -12.63
C ALA A 98 2.19 -7.97 -11.81
N SER A 99 3.31 -7.66 -12.48
CA SER A 99 4.55 -7.25 -11.82
C SER A 99 4.41 -5.89 -11.15
N GLU A 100 3.75 -4.93 -11.81
CA GLU A 100 3.55 -3.58 -11.25
C GLU A 100 2.64 -3.62 -10.02
N VAL A 101 1.55 -4.40 -10.05
CA VAL A 101 0.70 -4.58 -8.87
C VAL A 101 1.47 -5.18 -7.70
N LYS A 102 2.38 -6.13 -7.95
CA LYS A 102 3.25 -6.70 -6.90
C LYS A 102 4.25 -5.66 -6.36
N VAL A 103 4.79 -4.81 -7.23
CA VAL A 103 5.65 -3.70 -6.85
C VAL A 103 4.90 -2.70 -5.96
N LEU A 104 3.68 -2.30 -6.34
CA LEU A 104 2.84 -1.41 -5.54
C LEU A 104 2.43 -2.04 -4.21
N ALA A 105 2.12 -3.34 -4.19
CA ALA A 105 1.83 -4.07 -2.96
C ALA A 105 3.05 -4.12 -2.02
N LEU A 106 4.26 -4.35 -2.54
CA LEU A 106 5.49 -4.29 -1.73
C LEU A 106 5.72 -2.89 -1.16
N HIS A 107 5.54 -1.85 -1.99
CA HIS A 107 5.66 -0.47 -1.55
C HIS A 107 4.68 -0.16 -0.41
N GLY A 108 3.41 -0.60 -0.53
CA GLY A 108 2.43 -0.44 0.53
C GLY A 108 2.78 -1.22 1.81
N ILE A 109 3.32 -2.44 1.69
CA ILE A 109 3.79 -3.23 2.85
C ILE A 109 4.90 -2.50 3.61
N LEU A 110 5.81 -1.82 2.92
CA LEU A 110 6.87 -1.03 3.56
C LEU A 110 6.31 0.18 4.33
N HIS A 111 5.28 0.85 3.79
CA HIS A 111 4.54 1.87 4.53
C HIS A 111 3.85 1.29 5.78
N LEU A 112 3.23 0.11 5.66
CA LEU A 112 2.64 -0.59 6.82
C LEU A 112 3.70 -0.99 7.87
N ALA A 113 4.96 -1.16 7.46
CA ALA A 113 6.10 -1.41 8.35
C ALA A 113 6.66 -0.14 8.99
N GLY A 114 6.06 1.02 8.73
CA GLY A 114 6.45 2.31 9.31
C GLY A 114 7.58 3.03 8.56
N MET A 115 7.96 2.57 7.37
CA MET A 115 8.91 3.29 6.52
C MET A 115 8.20 4.40 5.76
N ASP A 116 8.84 5.57 5.64
CA ASP A 116 8.25 6.77 5.03
C ASP A 116 9.27 7.40 4.07
N HIS A 117 9.18 7.09 2.78
CA HIS A 117 10.13 7.54 1.78
C HIS A 117 10.22 9.07 1.59
N GLU A 118 9.24 9.85 2.07
CA GLU A 118 9.29 11.32 1.96
C GLU A 118 10.18 11.92 3.06
N HIS A 119 10.33 11.21 4.18
CA HIS A 119 11.02 11.70 5.38
C HIS A 119 12.21 10.82 5.81
N ASP A 120 12.34 9.63 5.22
CA ASP A 120 13.51 8.80 5.39
C ASP A 120 14.56 9.18 4.35
N ASN A 121 15.82 9.26 4.77
CA ASN A 121 16.96 9.62 3.92
C ASN A 121 17.29 8.53 2.87
N GLY A 122 16.29 8.10 2.08
CA GLY A 122 16.36 7.03 1.11
C GLY A 122 16.38 5.62 1.72
N GLN A 123 15.98 5.46 2.99
CA GLN A 123 16.01 4.16 3.68
C GLN A 123 14.98 3.20 3.06
N MET A 124 13.75 3.66 2.86
CA MET A 124 12.71 2.86 2.19
C MET A 124 13.13 2.54 0.77
N ALA A 125 13.73 3.47 0.03
CA ALA A 125 14.17 3.23 -1.34
C ALA A 125 15.22 2.10 -1.42
N ARG A 126 16.22 2.12 -0.53
CA ARG A 126 17.23 1.05 -0.43
C ARG A 126 16.60 -0.29 -0.08
N LYS A 127 15.69 -0.30 0.90
CA LYS A 127 15.00 -1.53 1.32
C LYS A 127 14.09 -2.08 0.24
N GLU A 128 13.37 -1.21 -0.46
CA GLU A 128 12.52 -1.58 -1.58
C GLU A 128 13.34 -2.21 -2.70
N ALA A 129 14.51 -1.63 -3.04
CA ALA A 129 15.41 -2.20 -4.03
C ALA A 129 15.94 -3.59 -3.63
N GLU A 130 16.36 -3.76 -2.37
CA GLU A 130 16.80 -5.05 -1.82
C GLU A 130 15.70 -6.12 -1.94
N LEU A 131 14.48 -5.78 -1.49
CA LEU A 131 13.35 -6.70 -1.48
C LEU A 131 12.84 -7.01 -2.88
N ARG A 132 12.86 -6.05 -3.81
CA ARG A 132 12.55 -6.31 -5.22
C ARG A 132 13.48 -7.36 -5.81
N ARG A 133 14.79 -7.27 -5.53
CA ARG A 133 15.76 -8.29 -5.97
C ARG A 133 15.44 -9.66 -5.36
N ALA A 134 15.21 -9.72 -4.05
CA ALA A 134 14.87 -10.98 -3.36
C ALA A 134 13.56 -11.62 -3.87
N LEU A 135 12.59 -10.78 -4.24
CA LEU A 135 11.27 -11.20 -4.73
C LEU A 135 11.19 -11.35 -6.25
N ARG A 136 12.29 -11.11 -6.98
CA ARG A 136 12.38 -11.15 -8.46
C ARG A 136 11.36 -10.22 -9.14
N LEU A 137 11.27 -8.99 -8.65
CA LEU A 137 10.43 -7.93 -9.21
C LEU A 137 11.24 -7.02 -10.14
N PRO A 138 10.59 -6.36 -11.12
CA PRO A 138 11.27 -5.38 -11.96
C PRO A 138 11.80 -4.19 -11.14
N GLY A 139 12.92 -3.62 -11.61
CA GLY A 139 13.51 -2.42 -11.02
C GLY A 139 12.62 -1.19 -11.21
N SER A 140 12.83 -0.16 -10.38
CA SER A 140 12.26 1.16 -10.60
C SER A 140 13.27 2.04 -11.32
N LEU A 141 12.86 2.69 -12.40
CA LEU A 141 13.45 3.99 -12.74
C LEU A 141 13.02 4.97 -11.65
N THR A 142 14.00 5.73 -11.19
CA THR A 142 14.14 6.46 -9.92
C THR A 142 13.14 7.60 -9.66
N GLU A 143 11.97 7.64 -10.32
CA GLU A 143 11.03 8.77 -10.31
C GLU A 143 9.61 8.36 -9.89
N ARG A 144 9.46 7.87 -8.66
CA ARG A 144 8.14 7.84 -7.98
C ARG A 144 8.08 8.81 -6.80
N ALA A 145 8.87 9.88 -6.87
CA ALA A 145 8.78 11.00 -5.94
C ALA A 145 7.63 11.91 -6.38
N GLY A 146 6.50 11.85 -5.68
CA GLY A 146 5.51 12.91 -5.84
C GLY A 146 4.16 12.74 -5.14
N GLU A 147 3.51 11.56 -5.15
CA GLU A 147 2.06 11.55 -4.85
C GLU A 147 1.50 10.46 -3.92
N SER A 148 2.33 9.72 -3.19
CA SER A 148 1.85 8.87 -2.08
C SER A 148 1.85 9.55 -0.69
N VAL A 149 1.59 10.86 -0.63
CA VAL A 149 1.42 11.67 0.61
C VAL A 149 0.29 11.21 1.56
N LYS A 150 0.52 10.22 2.42
CA LYS A 150 -0.05 9.99 3.78
C LYS A 150 -1.58 10.14 4.02
N ALA A 151 -2.24 9.06 4.45
CA ALA A 151 -3.43 9.14 5.31
C ALA A 151 -2.95 9.42 6.74
N SER A 152 -3.02 10.68 7.17
CA SER A 152 -2.62 11.09 8.52
C SER A 152 -3.62 10.51 9.54
N SER A 153 -3.14 9.61 10.39
CA SER A 153 -3.77 9.25 11.65
C SER A 153 -3.82 10.50 12.56
N ARG A 154 -4.95 11.20 12.54
CA ARG A 154 -5.39 12.03 13.65
C ARG A 154 -6.74 11.48 14.13
N SER A 155 -6.65 10.56 15.08
CA SER A 155 -7.75 10.17 15.93
C SER A 155 -8.25 11.41 16.68
N ARG A 156 -9.44 11.90 16.31
CA ARG A 156 -10.29 12.62 17.25
C ARG A 156 -11.27 11.59 17.81
N GLY A 157 -10.91 11.00 18.94
CA GLY A 157 -11.83 10.25 19.79
C GLY A 157 -12.96 11.15 20.32
N PRO A 158 -14.07 10.55 20.78
CA PRO A 158 -15.30 11.25 21.09
C PRO A 158 -15.15 12.06 22.38
N ARG A 159 -15.54 13.34 22.36
CA ARG A 159 -15.77 14.08 23.60
C ARG A 159 -17.18 13.76 24.12
N GLN A 160 -17.25 12.79 25.03
CA GLN A 160 -18.29 12.78 26.06
C GLN A 160 -17.81 13.60 27.27
N GLY A 161 -18.76 14.28 27.91
CA GLY A 161 -18.60 15.20 29.03
C GLY A 161 -19.44 16.45 28.71
N GLY A 162 -20.69 16.60 29.17
CA GLY A 162 -21.26 16.18 30.43
C GLY A 162 -21.14 17.33 31.43
N ARG A 163 -22.27 18.01 31.70
CA ARG A 163 -22.67 18.77 32.90
C ARG A 163 -23.26 20.17 32.64
N THR A 164 -24.54 20.28 33.00
CA THR A 164 -25.17 21.33 33.84
C THR A 164 -24.96 22.79 33.45
N ALA A 165 -26.03 23.45 33.03
CA ALA A 165 -26.79 24.38 33.88
C ALA A 165 -28.23 24.46 33.35
#